data_AF-A0A5D3WGH6-F1
#
_entry.id   AF-A0A5D3WGH6-F1
#
_cell.length_a   1.000
_cell.length_b   1.000
_cell.length_c   1.000
_cell.angle_alpha   90.00
_cell.angle_beta   90.00
_cell.angle_gamma   90.00
#
_symmetry.space_group_name_H-M   'P 1'
#
loop_
_entity.id
_entity.type
_entity.pdbx_description
1 polymer ?
#
loop_
_entity_poly.entity_id
_entity_poly.type
_entity_poly.pdbx_seq_one_letter_code
_entity_poly.pdbx_strand_id
1 'polypeptide(L)'
;MKECEQSLETRVARLEQQLEAVQKRLALFESGLDADALKALHARAEEEEGRQKVASGLLGWIGKESFLPRVATISFIMVMALALRTATDNHLINQQVGTLFGVSYAALLILIGWFLYGRGNDKAPVFTGAGAFLLSLIVVETQAHFKTLTPVPAYFILMMMGATLAAQSQRFQKPGPVIIGTLGMCLAGAAIDYPTPLFSYLAPLLLLANVLAFHASRMKKSSWLRWFVFGLTVMIAQVWAMRLGMYLFADQVPPEPLAENWFFPLVGIFGLGFIFSSFFSLWRTGEGPITVFDNLVPSLTVIWVVWSSHYVLERGGSSFFGLGVTGTLAALLCYFLIHMLAQRRIKYTPGGTTLSMAGSLLLVLCLPLATGNLVTAAAVFSGVAVWLARMSVRWHNSGVRWVSYLLQITSGVSLVVALNQHPDGKNLLVTLAGTGLVAIGGLYHYSWSRKFPPLRIGRVFGRLDPTDRSAALVLLSGLSAGFFQARGLLYWGLHQIHGNQFETFVCLQSVLINSAIAVLMVLAWKRNSRELKNVAILVTLLAAFKVFMIDLLSTRGVPLVLSVFSFGLVASVESVVLTRWQKLDAEGVDKDVPGDGEMERQG
;
A
#
# COMPACT_ATOMS: atom_id res chain seq x y z
N MET A 1 11.96 -59.14 0.94
CA MET A 1 10.53 -59.43 1.25
C MET A 1 10.04 -58.65 2.47
N LYS A 2 10.71 -58.71 3.63
CA LYS A 2 10.32 -57.97 4.86
C LYS A 2 10.18 -56.44 4.70
N GLU A 3 11.00 -55.78 3.89
CA GLU A 3 10.89 -54.32 3.64
C GLU A 3 9.64 -53.94 2.81
N CYS A 4 9.16 -54.86 1.95
CA CYS A 4 7.96 -54.62 1.14
C CYS A 4 6.69 -54.75 2.00
N GLU A 5 6.71 -55.67 2.96
CA GLU A 5 5.67 -55.86 3.98
C GLU A 5 5.51 -54.62 4.87
N GLN A 6 6.62 -54.09 5.41
CA GLN A 6 6.61 -52.86 6.22
C GLN A 6 6.11 -51.63 5.44
N SER A 7 6.41 -51.55 4.13
CA SER A 7 5.93 -50.49 3.25
C SER A 7 4.42 -50.58 2.97
N LEU A 8 3.89 -51.82 2.90
CA LEU A 8 2.46 -52.07 2.74
C LEU A 8 1.69 -51.75 4.02
N GLU A 9 2.20 -52.16 5.19
CA GLU A 9 1.59 -51.83 6.48
C GLU A 9 1.52 -50.32 6.71
N THR A 10 2.58 -49.57 6.38
CA THR A 10 2.55 -48.10 6.46
C THR A 10 1.57 -47.47 5.47
N ARG A 11 1.37 -48.06 4.29
CA ARG A 11 0.38 -47.59 3.32
C ARG A 11 -1.05 -47.89 3.76
N VAL A 12 -1.29 -49.06 4.37
CA VAL A 12 -2.60 -49.45 4.91
C VAL A 12 -2.97 -48.55 6.09
N ALA A 13 -2.06 -48.34 7.05
CA ALA A 13 -2.28 -47.43 8.17
C ALA A 13 -2.56 -46.00 7.71
N ARG A 14 -1.90 -45.54 6.64
CA ARG A 14 -2.15 -44.21 6.04
C ARG A 14 -3.52 -44.13 5.37
N LEU A 15 -3.96 -45.20 4.70
CA LEU A 15 -5.25 -45.26 4.06
C LEU A 15 -6.39 -45.32 5.08
N GLU A 16 -6.22 -46.07 6.17
CA GLU A 16 -7.18 -46.09 7.29
C GLU A 16 -7.35 -44.70 7.90
N GLN A 17 -6.24 -43.99 8.13
CA GLN A 17 -6.27 -42.63 8.67
C GLN A 17 -6.97 -41.64 7.72
N GLN A 18 -6.81 -41.81 6.40
CA GLN A 18 -7.51 -41.01 5.40
C GLN A 18 -9.00 -41.33 5.34
N LEU A 19 -9.37 -42.60 5.46
CA LEU A 19 -10.75 -43.05 5.41
C LEU A 19 -11.53 -42.59 6.65
N GLU A 20 -10.90 -42.62 7.82
CA GLU A 20 -11.46 -42.11 9.08
C GLU A 20 -11.67 -40.58 9.03
N ALA A 21 -10.74 -39.84 8.42
CA ALA A 21 -10.88 -38.39 8.21
C ALA A 21 -12.01 -38.05 7.23
N VAL A 22 -12.21 -38.87 6.20
CA VAL A 22 -13.32 -38.72 5.24
C VAL A 22 -14.65 -39.09 5.88
N GLN A 23 -14.73 -40.16 6.67
CA GLN A 23 -15.94 -40.52 7.42
C GLN A 23 -16.35 -39.44 8.41
N LYS A 24 -15.41 -38.82 9.13
CA LYS A 24 -15.70 -37.67 10.00
C LYS A 24 -16.25 -36.48 9.23
N ARG A 25 -15.74 -36.21 8.02
CA ARG A 25 -16.26 -35.15 7.14
C ARG A 25 -17.66 -35.48 6.61
N LEU A 26 -17.93 -36.74 6.29
CA LEU A 26 -19.23 -37.19 5.79
C LEU A 26 -20.30 -37.14 6.88
N ALA A 27 -19.97 -37.57 8.10
CA ALA A 27 -20.85 -37.46 9.28
C ALA A 27 -21.15 -35.98 9.63
N LEU A 28 -20.21 -35.07 9.38
CA LEU A 28 -20.42 -33.62 9.52
C LEU A 28 -21.27 -33.03 8.39
N PHE A 29 -21.22 -33.59 7.19
CA PHE A 29 -22.12 -33.23 6.08
C PHE A 29 -23.55 -33.74 6.31
N GLU A 30 -23.70 -34.94 6.86
CA GLU A 30 -25.01 -35.54 7.18
C GLU A 30 -25.70 -34.88 8.37
N SER A 31 -24.96 -34.24 9.28
CA SER A 31 -25.52 -33.53 10.44
C SER A 31 -26.04 -32.12 10.16
N GLY A 32 -26.10 -31.69 8.89
CA GLY A 32 -26.83 -30.49 8.46
C GLY A 32 -26.29 -29.16 9.01
N LEU A 33 -25.01 -29.09 9.39
CA LEU A 33 -24.40 -27.89 9.96
C LEU A 33 -23.97 -26.88 8.88
N ASP A 34 -24.29 -25.62 9.19
CA ASP A 34 -24.23 -24.44 8.33
C ASP A 34 -22.88 -24.24 7.62
N ALA A 35 -22.93 -23.79 6.36
CA ALA A 35 -21.77 -23.69 5.45
C ALA A 35 -20.63 -22.79 5.98
N ASP A 36 -20.94 -21.93 6.95
CA ASP A 36 -19.98 -21.03 7.58
C ASP A 36 -19.18 -21.69 8.72
N ALA A 37 -19.71 -22.71 9.40
CA ALA A 37 -18.93 -23.54 10.34
C ALA A 37 -17.87 -24.36 9.60
N LEU A 38 -18.21 -24.83 8.39
CA LEU A 38 -17.33 -25.60 7.51
C LEU A 38 -16.20 -24.76 6.92
N LYS A 39 -16.43 -23.47 6.67
CA LYS A 39 -15.38 -22.49 6.32
C LYS A 39 -14.47 -22.17 7.50
N ALA A 40 -15.02 -22.02 8.70
CA ALA A 40 -14.23 -21.75 9.90
C ALA A 40 -13.31 -22.93 10.25
N LEU A 41 -13.77 -24.17 10.05
CA LEU A 41 -12.97 -25.37 10.21
C LEU A 41 -11.93 -25.55 9.09
N HIS A 42 -12.25 -25.25 7.83
CA HIS A 42 -11.23 -25.23 6.75
C HIS A 42 -10.15 -24.18 7.01
N ALA A 43 -10.52 -23.00 7.51
CA ALA A 43 -9.56 -21.96 7.86
C ALA A 43 -8.63 -22.41 9.00
N ARG A 44 -9.16 -23.10 10.02
CA ARG A 44 -8.34 -23.70 11.10
C ARG A 44 -7.47 -24.85 10.62
N ALA A 45 -7.98 -25.71 9.73
CA ALA A 45 -7.21 -26.82 9.16
C ALA A 45 -6.08 -26.33 8.24
N GLU A 46 -6.29 -25.27 7.44
CA GLU A 46 -5.22 -24.63 6.66
C GLU A 46 -4.17 -23.95 7.56
N GLU A 47 -4.60 -23.39 8.69
CA GLU A 47 -3.72 -22.76 9.68
C GLU A 47 -2.87 -23.80 10.44
N GLU A 48 -3.47 -24.95 10.79
CA GLU A 48 -2.78 -26.11 11.36
C GLU A 48 -1.85 -26.79 10.36
N GLU A 49 -2.26 -26.97 9.09
CA GLU A 49 -1.42 -27.53 8.03
C GLU A 49 -0.25 -26.58 7.68
N GLY A 50 -0.49 -25.26 7.72
CA GLY A 50 0.55 -24.23 7.60
C GLY A 50 1.53 -24.27 8.77
N ARG A 51 1.04 -24.42 10.01
CA ARG A 51 1.86 -24.52 11.22
C ARG A 51 2.63 -25.85 11.27
N GLN A 52 2.05 -26.96 10.80
CA GLN A 52 2.72 -28.25 10.63
C GLN A 52 3.72 -28.23 9.47
N LYS A 53 3.49 -27.52 8.35
CA LYS A 53 4.49 -27.33 7.29
C LYS A 53 5.67 -26.46 7.73
N VAL A 54 5.43 -25.44 8.56
CA VAL A 54 6.49 -24.61 9.14
C VAL A 54 7.27 -25.39 10.21
N ALA A 55 6.58 -26.13 11.08
CA ALA A 55 7.21 -26.96 12.11
C ALA A 55 7.95 -28.17 11.53
N SER A 56 7.39 -28.88 10.54
CA SER A 56 8.08 -29.95 9.80
C SER A 56 9.17 -29.44 8.86
N GLY A 57 9.07 -28.19 8.38
CA GLY A 57 10.12 -27.51 7.63
C GLY A 57 11.32 -27.11 8.49
N LEU A 58 11.09 -26.72 9.75
CA LEU A 58 12.13 -26.39 10.74
C LEU A 58 12.73 -27.65 11.40
N LEU A 59 11.91 -28.63 11.80
CA LEU A 59 12.40 -29.91 12.35
C LEU A 59 12.99 -30.84 11.28
N GLY A 60 12.48 -30.81 10.05
CA GLY A 60 13.02 -31.57 8.92
C GLY A 60 14.38 -31.06 8.42
N TRP A 61 14.80 -29.85 8.83
CA TRP A 61 16.14 -29.32 8.56
C TRP A 61 17.20 -29.88 9.52
N ILE A 62 16.78 -30.31 10.71
CA ILE A 62 17.66 -30.85 11.77
C ILE A 62 17.80 -32.38 11.66
N GLY A 63 16.82 -33.07 11.06
CA GLY A 63 16.73 -34.54 11.10
C GLY A 63 17.25 -35.35 9.90
N LYS A 64 18.02 -34.81 8.95
CA LYS A 64 18.54 -35.61 7.81
C LYS A 64 20.02 -35.98 8.00
N GLU A 65 20.35 -37.25 7.75
CA GLU A 65 21.68 -37.92 7.74
C GLU A 65 22.83 -37.21 6.97
N SER A 66 22.56 -36.04 6.39
CA SER A 66 23.53 -35.17 5.69
C SER A 66 24.09 -34.02 6.55
N PHE A 67 23.62 -33.84 7.80
CA PHE A 67 24.02 -32.67 8.62
C PHE A 67 25.47 -32.75 9.10
N LEU A 68 25.89 -33.90 9.65
CA LEU A 68 27.24 -34.11 10.19
C LEU A 68 28.35 -33.87 9.15
N PRO A 69 28.28 -34.44 7.91
CA PRO A 69 29.30 -34.16 6.88
C PRO A 69 29.34 -32.70 6.44
N ARG A 70 28.21 -31.98 6.46
CA ARG A 70 28.14 -30.57 6.08
C ARG A 70 28.79 -29.69 7.14
N VAL A 71 28.51 -29.95 8.42
CA VAL A 71 29.15 -29.24 9.54
C VAL A 71 30.67 -29.49 9.53
N ALA A 72 31.12 -30.72 9.33
CA ALA A 72 32.54 -31.03 9.24
C ALA A 72 33.24 -30.27 8.11
N THR A 73 32.62 -30.18 6.91
CA THR A 73 33.17 -29.38 5.81
C THR A 73 33.21 -27.88 6.10
N ILE A 74 32.19 -27.33 6.78
CA ILE A 74 32.19 -25.91 7.18
C ILE A 74 33.32 -25.66 8.17
N SER A 75 33.49 -26.52 9.18
CA SER A 75 34.55 -26.40 10.17
C SER A 75 35.93 -26.43 9.52
N PHE A 76 36.17 -27.35 8.57
CA PHE A 76 37.46 -27.41 7.85
C PHE A 76 37.74 -26.15 7.02
N ILE A 77 36.73 -25.63 6.32
CA ILE A 77 36.83 -24.37 5.56
C ILE A 77 37.13 -23.19 6.51
N MET A 78 36.45 -23.13 7.65
CA MET A 78 36.63 -22.07 8.65
C MET A 78 38.01 -22.14 9.32
N VAL A 79 38.53 -23.34 9.61
CA VAL A 79 39.88 -23.50 10.17
C VAL A 79 40.94 -22.98 9.21
N MET A 80 40.82 -23.29 7.91
CA MET A 80 41.74 -22.76 6.90
C MET A 80 41.67 -21.23 6.80
N ALA A 81 40.46 -20.66 6.83
CA ALA A 81 40.27 -19.22 6.84
C ALA A 81 40.87 -18.56 8.10
N LEU A 82 40.71 -19.20 9.27
CA LEU A 82 41.27 -18.73 10.54
C LEU A 82 42.80 -18.79 10.51
N ALA A 83 43.40 -19.87 10.00
CA ALA A 83 44.86 -19.98 9.86
C ALA A 83 45.43 -18.87 8.97
N LEU A 84 44.76 -18.55 7.86
CA LEU A 84 45.15 -17.48 6.96
C LEU A 84 45.03 -16.09 7.61
N ARG A 85 43.98 -15.89 8.42
CA ARG A 85 43.80 -14.68 9.24
C ARG A 85 44.91 -14.56 10.29
N THR A 86 45.17 -15.59 11.08
CA THR A 86 46.23 -15.60 12.10
C THR A 86 47.62 -15.36 11.50
N ALA A 87 47.91 -15.89 10.30
CA ALA A 87 49.16 -15.61 9.60
C ALA A 87 49.28 -14.13 9.18
N THR A 88 48.16 -13.50 8.82
CA THR A 88 48.12 -12.07 8.48
C THR A 88 48.23 -11.19 9.72
N ASP A 89 47.56 -11.55 10.81
CA ASP A 89 47.57 -10.82 12.09
C ASP A 89 48.95 -10.85 12.75
N ASN A 90 49.68 -11.96 12.65
CA ASN A 90 51.05 -12.09 13.17
C ASN A 90 52.13 -11.45 12.28
N HIS A 91 51.74 -10.65 11.27
CA HIS A 91 52.64 -10.02 10.29
C HIS A 91 53.57 -10.99 9.52
N LEU A 92 53.29 -12.30 9.52
CA LEU A 92 54.03 -13.28 8.72
C LEU A 92 53.80 -13.05 7.21
N ILE A 93 52.64 -12.49 6.86
CA ILE A 93 52.25 -12.13 5.50
C ILE A 93 51.85 -10.65 5.53
N ASN A 94 52.31 -9.87 4.54
CA ASN A 94 51.89 -8.49 4.37
C ASN A 94 50.35 -8.41 4.22
N GLN A 95 49.70 -7.46 4.90
CA GLN A 95 48.23 -7.29 4.92
C GLN A 95 47.60 -7.21 3.53
N GLN A 96 48.27 -6.59 2.56
CA GLN A 96 47.80 -6.55 1.16
C GLN A 96 47.78 -7.95 0.52
N VAL A 97 48.83 -8.73 0.77
CA VAL A 97 48.99 -10.10 0.26
C VAL A 97 48.02 -11.05 0.96
N GLY A 98 47.83 -10.89 2.28
CA GLY A 98 46.82 -11.63 3.05
C GLY A 98 45.40 -11.38 2.56
N THR A 99 45.06 -10.13 2.23
CA THR A 99 43.77 -9.75 1.62
C THR A 99 43.57 -10.42 0.27
N LEU A 100 44.59 -10.39 -0.59
CA LEU A 100 44.54 -11.03 -1.91
C LEU A 100 44.35 -12.55 -1.80
N PHE A 101 45.06 -13.21 -0.89
CA PHE A 101 44.89 -14.64 -0.63
C PHE A 101 43.50 -14.97 -0.08
N GLY A 102 42.97 -14.16 0.84
CA GLY A 102 41.63 -14.33 1.38
C GLY A 102 40.53 -14.21 0.32
N VAL A 103 40.58 -13.16 -0.50
CA VAL A 103 39.63 -12.95 -1.62
C VAL A 103 39.74 -14.09 -2.63
N SER A 104 40.97 -14.50 -2.98
CA SER A 104 41.22 -15.60 -3.92
C SER A 104 40.69 -16.93 -3.39
N TYR A 105 40.89 -17.21 -2.10
CA TYR A 105 40.37 -18.42 -1.44
C TYR A 105 38.84 -18.46 -1.47
N ALA A 106 38.19 -17.36 -1.12
CA ALA A 106 36.73 -17.27 -1.14
C ALA A 106 36.15 -17.38 -2.56
N ALA A 107 36.81 -16.76 -3.55
CA ALA A 107 36.44 -16.90 -4.97
C ALA A 107 36.59 -18.34 -5.47
N LEU A 108 37.66 -19.04 -5.06
CA LEU A 108 37.87 -20.44 -5.40
C LEU A 108 36.76 -21.33 -4.83
N LEU A 109 36.31 -21.09 -3.60
CA LEU A 109 35.18 -21.81 -3.00
C LEU A 109 33.87 -21.60 -3.79
N ILE A 110 33.61 -20.38 -4.26
CA ILE A 110 32.44 -20.08 -5.11
C ILE A 110 32.53 -20.84 -6.45
N LEU A 111 33.71 -20.86 -7.09
CA LEU A 111 33.95 -21.58 -8.35
C LEU A 111 33.83 -23.10 -8.18
N ILE A 112 34.38 -23.67 -7.12
CA ILE A 112 34.23 -25.10 -6.78
C ILE A 112 32.74 -25.42 -6.55
N GLY A 113 32.03 -24.54 -5.85
CA GLY A 113 30.58 -24.62 -5.69
C GLY A 113 29.86 -24.68 -7.04
N TRP A 114 30.19 -23.77 -7.97
CA TRP A 114 29.62 -23.75 -9.32
C TRP A 114 29.80 -25.09 -10.05
N PHE A 115 31.00 -25.65 -10.02
CA PHE A 115 31.30 -26.93 -10.65
C PHE A 115 30.54 -28.10 -10.01
N LEU A 116 30.44 -28.12 -8.67
CA LEU A 116 29.70 -29.13 -7.93
C LEU A 116 28.19 -29.07 -8.19
N TYR A 117 27.61 -27.88 -8.37
CA TYR A 117 26.22 -27.74 -8.80
C TYR A 117 26.00 -28.33 -10.20
N GLY A 118 26.96 -28.21 -11.11
CA GLY A 118 26.92 -28.85 -12.43
C GLY A 118 26.95 -30.38 -12.38
N ARG A 119 27.52 -30.96 -11.31
CA ARG A 119 27.55 -32.40 -11.06
C ARG A 119 26.40 -32.91 -10.19
N GLY A 120 25.47 -32.05 -9.77
CA GLY A 120 24.34 -32.43 -8.92
C GLY A 120 24.72 -32.86 -7.50
N ASN A 121 25.87 -32.45 -6.98
CA ASN A 121 26.35 -32.88 -5.67
C ASN A 121 25.66 -32.12 -4.52
N ASP A 122 25.19 -32.85 -3.49
CA ASP A 122 24.50 -32.31 -2.32
C ASP A 122 25.33 -31.38 -1.43
N LYS A 123 26.66 -31.34 -1.62
CA LYS A 123 27.58 -30.46 -0.88
C LYS A 123 27.76 -29.08 -1.53
N ALA A 124 27.35 -28.91 -2.79
CA ALA A 124 27.48 -27.65 -3.52
C ALA A 124 26.96 -26.38 -2.80
N PRO A 125 25.79 -26.38 -2.11
CA PRO A 125 25.33 -25.20 -1.37
C PRO A 125 26.25 -24.78 -0.22
N VAL A 126 27.00 -25.72 0.37
CA VAL A 126 27.89 -25.42 1.50
C VAL A 126 29.11 -24.63 1.03
N PHE A 127 29.75 -25.06 -0.06
CA PHE A 127 30.91 -24.35 -0.63
C PHE A 127 30.54 -22.94 -1.12
N THR A 128 29.42 -22.83 -1.83
CA THR A 128 28.92 -21.53 -2.30
C THR A 128 28.52 -20.62 -1.13
N GLY A 129 27.86 -21.17 -0.10
CA GLY A 129 27.44 -20.40 1.07
C GLY A 129 28.62 -19.90 1.90
N ALA A 130 29.57 -20.79 2.21
CA ALA A 130 30.78 -20.45 2.96
C ALA A 130 31.67 -19.46 2.20
N GLY A 131 31.86 -19.67 0.88
CA GLY A 131 32.62 -18.76 0.04
C GLY A 131 32.03 -17.35 0.00
N ALA A 132 30.69 -17.23 -0.15
CA ALA A 132 30.02 -15.93 -0.14
C ALA A 132 30.09 -15.22 1.21
N PHE A 133 29.92 -15.97 2.31
CA PHE A 133 30.02 -15.43 3.66
C PHE A 133 31.43 -14.94 3.96
N LEU A 134 32.45 -15.76 3.67
CA LEU A 134 33.86 -15.39 3.83
C LEU A 134 34.23 -14.19 2.97
N LEU A 135 33.82 -14.16 1.70
CA LEU A 135 34.11 -13.03 0.82
C LEU A 135 33.49 -11.73 1.35
N SER A 136 32.23 -11.80 1.81
CA SER A 136 31.54 -10.65 2.42
C SER A 136 32.28 -10.15 3.68
N LEU A 137 32.69 -11.07 4.56
CA LEU A 137 33.40 -10.73 5.80
C LEU A 137 34.78 -10.12 5.52
N ILE A 138 35.55 -10.72 4.61
CA ILE A 138 36.89 -10.24 4.23
C ILE A 138 36.81 -8.84 3.64
N VAL A 139 35.84 -8.58 2.75
CA VAL A 139 35.68 -7.25 2.15
C VAL A 139 35.31 -6.20 3.20
N VAL A 140 34.40 -6.52 4.13
CA VAL A 140 34.04 -5.61 5.24
C VAL A 140 35.24 -5.34 6.15
N GLU A 141 35.97 -6.39 6.55
CA GLU A 141 37.10 -6.26 7.46
C GLU A 141 38.26 -5.47 6.85
N THR A 142 38.58 -5.74 5.58
CA THR A 142 39.68 -5.07 4.86
C THR A 142 39.39 -3.60 4.55
N GLN A 143 38.12 -3.23 4.35
CA GLN A 143 37.70 -1.84 4.22
C GLN A 143 37.65 -1.13 5.58
N ALA A 144 36.84 -1.66 6.51
CA ALA A 144 36.47 -0.94 7.73
C ALA A 144 37.59 -0.90 8.76
N HIS A 145 38.38 -1.97 8.90
CA HIS A 145 39.44 -2.07 9.91
C HIS A 145 40.82 -1.80 9.32
N PHE A 146 41.19 -2.51 8.26
CA PHE A 146 42.56 -2.45 7.74
C PHE A 146 42.80 -1.30 6.75
N LYS A 147 41.75 -0.71 6.16
CA LYS A 147 41.82 0.35 5.13
C LYS A 147 42.78 0.03 3.97
N THR A 148 43.04 -1.26 3.73
CA THR A 148 43.99 -1.73 2.71
C THR A 148 43.38 -1.76 1.32
N LEU A 149 42.06 -1.89 1.26
CA LEU A 149 41.28 -1.90 0.02
C LEU A 149 40.62 -0.53 -0.13
N THR A 150 40.57 0.04 -1.34
CA THR A 150 39.83 1.28 -1.60
C THR A 150 38.33 0.99 -1.77
N PRO A 151 37.41 1.93 -1.49
CA PRO A 151 35.97 1.65 -1.51
C PRO A 151 35.46 1.09 -2.84
N VAL A 152 35.97 1.63 -3.96
CA VAL A 152 35.56 1.25 -5.32
C VAL A 152 35.68 -0.27 -5.56
N PRO A 153 36.86 -0.90 -5.44
CA PRO A 153 37.00 -2.35 -5.64
C PRO A 153 36.20 -3.18 -4.62
N ALA A 154 35.99 -2.72 -3.39
CA ALA A 154 35.14 -3.44 -2.45
C ALA A 154 33.69 -3.57 -2.93
N TYR A 155 33.09 -2.46 -3.37
CA TYR A 155 31.74 -2.46 -3.94
C TYR A 155 31.66 -3.34 -5.20
N PHE A 156 32.65 -3.26 -6.09
CA PHE A 156 32.70 -4.11 -7.28
C PHE A 156 32.82 -5.60 -6.95
N ILE A 157 33.65 -6.00 -5.98
CA ILE A 157 33.79 -7.40 -5.54
C ILE A 157 32.45 -7.92 -5.02
N LEU A 158 31.74 -7.13 -4.19
CA LEU A 158 30.42 -7.51 -3.67
C LEU A 158 29.38 -7.63 -4.80
N MET A 159 29.37 -6.70 -5.76
CA MET A 159 28.48 -6.75 -6.92
C MET A 159 28.76 -7.98 -7.81
N MET A 160 30.03 -8.27 -8.06
CA MET A 160 30.46 -9.45 -8.82
C MET A 160 30.09 -10.75 -8.10
N MET A 161 30.25 -10.81 -6.78
CA MET A 161 29.77 -11.93 -5.97
C MET A 161 28.25 -12.10 -6.11
N GLY A 162 27.46 -11.04 -5.94
CA GLY A 162 26.02 -11.09 -6.12
C GLY A 162 25.61 -11.57 -7.51
N ALA A 163 26.24 -11.05 -8.56
CA ALA A 163 25.97 -11.39 -9.96
C ALA A 163 26.36 -12.83 -10.31
N THR A 164 27.52 -13.31 -9.85
CA THR A 164 27.97 -14.70 -10.08
C THR A 164 27.05 -15.70 -9.41
N LEU A 165 26.66 -15.47 -8.16
CA LEU A 165 25.71 -16.33 -7.46
C LEU A 165 24.31 -16.27 -8.09
N ALA A 166 23.94 -15.13 -8.67
CA ALA A 166 22.72 -15.02 -9.46
C ALA A 166 22.74 -15.84 -10.75
N ALA A 167 23.84 -15.77 -11.50
CA ALA A 167 24.05 -16.57 -12.71
C ALA A 167 24.07 -18.08 -12.38
N GLN A 168 24.68 -18.45 -11.26
CA GLN A 168 24.69 -19.82 -10.76
C GLN A 168 23.28 -20.32 -10.49
N SER A 169 22.48 -19.53 -9.77
CA SER A 169 21.11 -19.86 -9.45
C SER A 169 20.22 -19.99 -10.68
N GLN A 170 20.38 -19.09 -11.66
CA GLN A 170 19.69 -19.13 -12.95
C GLN A 170 20.00 -20.41 -13.72
N ARG A 171 21.29 -20.74 -13.84
CA ARG A 171 21.76 -21.89 -14.60
C ARG A 171 21.28 -23.21 -14.00
N PHE A 172 21.32 -23.34 -12.68
CA PHE A 172 21.01 -24.59 -11.98
C PHE A 172 19.59 -24.66 -11.40
N GLN A 173 18.77 -23.61 -11.58
CA GLN A 173 17.39 -23.53 -11.06
C GLN A 173 17.30 -23.78 -9.53
N LYS A 174 18.33 -23.38 -8.79
CA LYS A 174 18.38 -23.49 -7.32
C LYS A 174 18.42 -22.09 -6.72
N PRO A 175 17.46 -21.67 -5.87
CA PRO A 175 17.37 -20.29 -5.37
C PRO A 175 18.39 -19.93 -4.28
N GLY A 176 19.03 -20.92 -3.64
CA GLY A 176 19.94 -20.73 -2.52
C GLY A 176 21.08 -19.73 -2.81
N PRO A 177 21.85 -19.89 -3.90
CA PRO A 177 22.93 -18.98 -4.26
C PRO A 177 22.50 -17.51 -4.38
N VAL A 178 21.39 -17.18 -5.06
CA VAL A 178 20.94 -15.77 -5.15
C VAL A 178 20.59 -15.22 -3.78
N ILE A 179 19.89 -16.00 -2.95
CA ILE A 179 19.49 -15.53 -1.61
C ILE A 179 20.73 -15.21 -0.79
N ILE A 180 21.71 -16.11 -0.75
CA ILE A 180 22.95 -15.88 0.02
C ILE A 180 23.75 -14.72 -0.57
N GLY A 181 23.88 -14.64 -1.90
CA GLY A 181 24.62 -13.58 -2.57
C GLY A 181 23.99 -12.21 -2.40
N THR A 182 22.66 -12.10 -2.50
CA THR A 182 21.94 -10.84 -2.30
C THR A 182 22.00 -10.38 -0.84
N LEU A 183 21.80 -11.28 0.13
CA LEU A 183 21.93 -10.97 1.55
C LEU A 183 23.36 -10.55 1.90
N GLY A 184 24.37 -11.31 1.47
CA GLY A 184 25.78 -11.01 1.70
C GLY A 184 26.18 -9.66 1.12
N MET A 185 25.84 -9.41 -0.14
CA MET A 185 26.10 -8.14 -0.82
C MET A 185 25.43 -6.95 -0.10
N CYS A 186 24.17 -7.09 0.30
CA CYS A 186 23.40 -6.06 0.99
C CYS A 186 23.95 -5.74 2.39
N LEU A 187 24.18 -6.77 3.20
CA LEU A 187 24.66 -6.62 4.58
C LEU A 187 26.11 -6.13 4.62
N ALA A 188 26.98 -6.65 3.73
CA ALA A 188 28.35 -6.18 3.61
C ALA A 188 28.42 -4.74 3.13
N GLY A 189 27.62 -4.37 2.11
CA GLY A 189 27.53 -2.98 1.63
C GLY A 189 27.09 -2.02 2.73
N ALA A 190 26.06 -2.39 3.51
CA ALA A 190 25.60 -1.59 4.64
C ALA A 190 26.64 -1.47 5.76
N ALA A 191 27.44 -2.52 6.00
CA ALA A 191 28.48 -2.53 7.04
C ALA A 191 29.69 -1.66 6.67
N ILE A 192 30.07 -1.61 5.38
CA ILE A 192 31.17 -0.76 4.89
C ILE A 192 30.86 0.73 5.08
N ASP A 193 29.59 1.10 4.96
CA ASP A 193 29.15 2.51 4.97
C ASP A 193 28.86 3.08 6.37
N TYR A 194 28.99 2.30 7.43
CA TYR A 194 28.86 2.80 8.79
C TYR A 194 30.26 3.01 9.43
N PRO A 195 30.62 4.22 9.91
CA PRO A 195 29.75 5.38 10.19
C PRO A 195 29.68 6.45 9.10
N THR A 196 30.52 6.40 8.07
CA THR A 196 30.60 7.40 6.99
C THR A 196 30.08 6.84 5.66
N PRO A 197 28.80 7.08 5.30
CA PRO A 197 28.20 6.43 4.15
C PRO A 197 28.67 7.00 2.81
N LEU A 198 29.02 6.11 1.86
CA LEU A 198 29.44 6.42 0.49
C LEU A 198 28.30 6.10 -0.49
N PHE A 199 27.26 6.95 -0.47
CA PHE A 199 26.00 6.68 -1.17
C PHE A 199 26.14 6.52 -2.69
N SER A 200 27.11 7.18 -3.31
CA SER A 200 27.41 7.06 -4.75
C SER A 200 27.69 5.63 -5.21
N TYR A 201 28.30 4.80 -4.35
CA TYR A 201 28.64 3.41 -4.68
C TYR A 201 27.62 2.42 -4.12
N LEU A 202 27.03 2.74 -2.96
CA LEU A 202 26.00 1.91 -2.36
C LEU A 202 24.72 1.87 -3.20
N ALA A 203 24.35 2.97 -3.86
CA ALA A 203 23.12 3.02 -4.66
C ALA A 203 23.12 2.05 -5.87
N PRO A 204 24.17 1.98 -6.72
CA PRO A 204 24.28 0.93 -7.74
C PRO A 204 24.23 -0.50 -7.18
N LEU A 205 24.87 -0.74 -6.02
CA LEU A 205 24.83 -2.04 -5.35
C LEU A 205 23.40 -2.42 -4.92
N LEU A 206 22.66 -1.48 -4.33
CA LEU A 206 21.26 -1.69 -3.95
C LEU A 206 20.33 -1.83 -5.16
N LEU A 207 20.58 -1.11 -6.26
CA LEU A 207 19.84 -1.31 -7.50
C LEU A 207 20.03 -2.74 -8.03
N LEU A 208 21.27 -3.22 -8.06
CA LEU A 208 21.57 -4.59 -8.43
C LEU A 208 20.87 -5.58 -7.47
N ALA A 209 20.94 -5.34 -6.16
CA ALA A 209 20.26 -6.17 -5.16
C ALA A 209 18.76 -6.30 -5.43
N ASN A 210 18.10 -5.19 -5.77
CA ASN A 210 16.67 -5.17 -6.07
C ASN A 210 16.33 -5.96 -7.34
N VAL A 211 17.14 -5.83 -8.41
CA VAL A 211 17.00 -6.63 -9.63
C VAL A 211 17.18 -8.13 -9.34
N LEU A 212 18.20 -8.48 -8.55
CA LEU A 212 18.48 -9.87 -8.17
C LEU A 212 17.39 -10.45 -7.27
N ALA A 213 16.87 -9.69 -6.31
CA ALA A 213 15.77 -10.11 -5.44
C ALA A 213 14.47 -10.31 -6.23
N PHE A 214 14.18 -9.44 -7.19
CA PHE A 214 13.08 -9.63 -8.13
C PHE A 214 13.24 -10.93 -8.91
N HIS A 215 14.44 -11.21 -9.43
CA HIS A 215 14.73 -12.43 -10.16
C HIS A 215 14.61 -13.69 -9.27
N ALA A 216 15.16 -13.68 -8.06
CA ALA A 216 15.06 -14.80 -7.11
C ALA A 216 13.62 -15.12 -6.71
N SER A 217 12.78 -14.10 -6.52
CA SER A 217 11.38 -14.30 -6.15
C SER A 217 10.60 -15.12 -7.19
N ARG A 218 11.02 -15.03 -8.47
CA ARG A 218 10.42 -15.80 -9.57
C ARG A 218 10.70 -17.30 -9.47
N MET A 219 11.83 -17.69 -8.88
CA MET A 219 12.23 -19.10 -8.79
C MET A 219 11.55 -19.87 -7.64
N LYS A 220 11.29 -19.25 -6.48
CA LYS A 220 10.79 -19.97 -5.29
C LYS A 220 9.45 -19.46 -4.74
N LYS A 221 8.77 -18.52 -5.41
CA LYS A 221 7.59 -17.80 -4.88
C LYS A 221 7.81 -17.19 -3.48
N SER A 222 9.06 -17.04 -3.03
CA SER A 222 9.36 -16.44 -1.72
C SER A 222 9.43 -14.93 -1.88
N SER A 223 8.42 -14.24 -1.35
CA SER A 223 8.34 -12.78 -1.34
C SER A 223 9.19 -12.13 -0.23
N TRP A 224 9.70 -12.91 0.73
CA TRP A 224 10.44 -12.40 1.88
C TRP A 224 11.72 -11.67 1.48
N LEU A 225 12.48 -12.21 0.52
CA LEU A 225 13.72 -11.56 0.06
C LEU A 225 13.46 -10.17 -0.54
N ARG A 226 12.36 -10.00 -1.27
CA ARG A 226 11.98 -8.69 -1.83
C ARG A 226 11.61 -7.71 -0.72
N TRP A 227 10.88 -8.15 0.32
CA TRP A 227 10.60 -7.33 1.49
C TRP A 227 11.88 -6.91 2.23
N PHE A 228 12.82 -7.83 2.40
CA PHE A 228 14.10 -7.54 3.04
C PHE A 228 14.89 -6.48 2.27
N VAL A 229 15.08 -6.66 0.95
CA VAL A 229 15.85 -5.70 0.14
C VAL A 229 15.13 -4.36 0.02
N PHE A 230 13.79 -4.35 -0.09
CA PHE A 230 12.99 -3.12 -0.05
C PHE A 230 13.19 -2.39 1.28
N GLY A 231 13.03 -3.07 2.42
CA GLY A 231 13.21 -2.48 3.74
C GLY A 231 14.61 -1.92 3.95
N LEU A 232 15.64 -2.65 3.52
CA LEU A 232 17.02 -2.18 3.59
C LEU A 232 17.27 -0.95 2.69
N THR A 233 16.73 -0.95 1.47
CA THR A 233 16.84 0.18 0.54
C THR A 233 16.19 1.44 1.13
N VAL A 234 14.97 1.29 1.67
CA VAL A 234 14.24 2.38 2.35
C VAL A 234 15.04 2.90 3.54
N MET A 235 15.56 2.01 4.40
CA MET A 235 16.33 2.39 5.58
C MET A 235 17.59 3.19 5.21
N ILE A 236 18.39 2.68 4.26
CA ILE A 236 19.63 3.33 3.83
C ILE A 236 19.34 4.70 3.21
N ALA A 237 18.34 4.77 2.32
CA ALA A 237 17.99 6.03 1.69
C ALA A 237 17.36 7.02 2.67
N GLN A 238 16.70 6.55 3.74
CA GLN A 238 16.22 7.42 4.81
C GLN A 238 17.37 7.98 5.65
N VAL A 239 18.39 7.17 5.94
CA VAL A 239 19.63 7.65 6.58
C VAL A 239 20.33 8.67 5.69
N TRP A 240 20.34 8.44 4.37
CA TRP A 240 20.86 9.39 3.39
C TRP A 240 20.12 10.74 3.44
N ALA A 241 18.78 10.70 3.32
CA ALA A 241 17.93 11.88 3.38
C ALA A 241 18.11 12.64 4.70
N MET A 242 18.19 11.94 5.83
CA MET A 242 18.40 12.54 7.15
C MET A 242 19.75 13.24 7.24
N ARG A 243 20.84 12.58 6.82
CA ARG A 243 22.19 13.16 6.84
C ARG A 243 22.28 14.37 5.92
N LEU A 244 21.75 14.28 4.70
CA LEU A 244 21.74 15.39 3.75
C LEU A 244 20.94 16.57 4.32
N GLY A 245 19.76 16.33 4.89
CA GLY A 245 18.94 17.36 5.52
C GLY A 245 19.59 18.03 6.73
N MET A 246 20.46 17.33 7.49
CA MET A 246 21.21 17.96 8.59
C MET A 246 22.26 18.96 8.10
N TYR A 247 22.98 18.65 7.01
CA TYR A 247 23.95 19.58 6.43
C TYR A 247 23.26 20.78 5.79
N LEU A 248 22.19 20.53 5.03
CA LEU A 248 21.39 21.58 4.39
C LEU A 248 20.76 22.52 5.43
N PHE A 249 20.26 21.98 6.55
CA PHE A 249 19.71 22.81 7.63
C PHE A 249 20.75 23.70 8.33
N ALA A 250 22.02 23.28 8.34
CA ALA A 250 23.10 24.03 8.94
C ALA A 250 23.74 25.05 7.98
N ASP A 251 23.17 25.24 6.78
CA ASP A 251 23.74 26.01 5.67
C ASP A 251 25.20 25.61 5.34
N GLN A 252 25.53 24.33 5.57
CA GLN A 252 26.84 23.77 5.29
C GLN A 252 26.83 23.07 3.93
N VAL A 253 27.91 23.25 3.17
CA VAL A 253 28.09 22.51 1.91
C VAL A 253 28.22 21.01 2.23
N PRO A 254 27.33 20.14 1.70
CA PRO A 254 27.39 18.72 1.96
C PRO A 254 28.73 18.14 1.46
N PRO A 255 29.37 17.23 2.21
CA PRO A 255 30.54 16.50 1.74
C PRO A 255 30.28 15.81 0.40
N GLU A 256 31.27 15.78 -0.51
CA GLU A 256 31.15 15.09 -1.81
C GLU A 256 30.60 13.64 -1.72
N PRO A 257 30.96 12.81 -0.71
CA PRO A 257 30.38 11.47 -0.52
C PRO A 257 28.86 11.41 -0.36
N LEU A 258 28.23 12.47 0.11
CA LEU A 258 26.77 12.56 0.26
C LEU A 258 26.05 12.81 -1.06
N ALA A 259 26.76 13.18 -2.12
CA ALA A 259 26.27 13.22 -3.49
C ALA A 259 24.86 13.85 -3.64
N GLU A 260 24.70 15.07 -3.14
CA GLU A 260 23.42 15.82 -3.15
C GLU A 260 22.71 15.78 -4.51
N ASN A 261 23.46 16.06 -5.59
CA ASN A 261 22.93 16.08 -6.96
C ASN A 261 22.35 14.74 -7.42
N TRP A 262 22.81 13.62 -6.85
CA TRP A 262 22.37 12.29 -7.21
C TRP A 262 21.21 11.78 -6.35
N PHE A 263 20.85 12.46 -5.27
CA PHE A 263 19.79 12.05 -4.36
C PHE A 263 18.44 11.91 -5.08
N PHE A 264 17.93 12.99 -5.69
CA PHE A 264 16.62 12.96 -6.35
C PHE A 264 16.56 12.00 -7.54
N PRO A 265 17.55 11.97 -8.46
CA PRO A 265 17.56 10.98 -9.54
C PRO A 265 17.55 9.54 -9.02
N LEU A 266 18.36 9.21 -8.01
CA LEU A 266 18.45 7.84 -7.51
C LEU A 266 17.19 7.40 -6.77
N VAL A 267 16.62 8.25 -5.90
CA VAL A 267 15.34 7.96 -5.24
C VAL A 267 14.22 7.79 -6.29
N GLY A 268 14.22 8.61 -7.34
CA GLY A 268 13.32 8.45 -8.48
C GLY A 268 13.49 7.12 -9.21
N ILE A 269 14.73 6.70 -9.49
CA ILE A 269 15.04 5.41 -10.13
C ILE A 269 14.61 4.24 -9.24
N PHE A 270 14.86 4.28 -7.93
CA PHE A 270 14.37 3.26 -7.00
C PHE A 270 12.84 3.23 -7.00
N GLY A 271 12.20 4.40 -6.92
CA GLY A 271 10.76 4.54 -6.93
C GLY A 271 10.11 3.89 -8.16
N LEU A 272 10.58 4.29 -9.35
CA LEU A 272 10.15 3.71 -10.62
C LEU A 272 10.48 2.22 -10.69
N GLY A 273 11.67 1.81 -10.25
CA GLY A 273 12.11 0.42 -10.23
C GLY A 273 11.14 -0.49 -9.47
N PHE A 274 10.67 -0.07 -8.28
CA PHE A 274 9.69 -0.84 -7.50
C PHE A 274 8.29 -0.86 -8.12
N ILE A 275 7.84 0.26 -8.70
CA ILE A 275 6.56 0.34 -9.42
C ILE A 275 6.59 -0.57 -10.64
N PHE A 276 7.64 -0.48 -11.47
CA PHE A 276 7.82 -1.33 -12.64
C PHE A 276 8.03 -2.79 -12.26
N SER A 277 8.76 -3.10 -11.19
CA SER A 277 8.91 -4.46 -10.69
C SER A 277 7.55 -5.10 -10.38
N SER A 278 6.68 -4.36 -9.69
CA SER A 278 5.32 -4.79 -9.38
C SER A 278 4.46 -4.90 -10.64
N PHE A 279 4.53 -3.92 -11.54
CA PHE A 279 3.85 -3.93 -12.84
C PHE A 279 4.26 -5.14 -13.69
N PHE A 280 5.55 -5.44 -13.82
CA PHE A 280 6.03 -6.60 -14.60
C PHE A 280 5.64 -7.93 -13.95
N SER A 281 5.58 -7.99 -12.62
CA SER A 281 5.04 -9.15 -11.91
C SER A 281 3.58 -9.36 -12.28
N LEU A 282 2.76 -8.31 -12.23
CA LEU A 282 1.33 -8.31 -12.58
C LEU A 282 1.10 -8.55 -14.08
N TRP A 283 1.95 -8.02 -14.95
CA TRP A 283 1.85 -8.20 -16.39
C TRP A 283 2.09 -9.66 -16.79
N ARG A 284 2.96 -10.38 -16.09
CA ARG A 284 3.22 -11.79 -16.40
C ARG A 284 2.28 -12.75 -15.66
N THR A 285 1.83 -12.36 -14.48
CA THR A 285 0.87 -13.14 -13.70
C THR A 285 -0.50 -13.00 -14.36
N GLY A 286 -1.02 -14.11 -14.91
CA GLY A 286 -2.35 -14.14 -15.54
C GLY A 286 -3.47 -14.04 -14.48
N GLU A 287 -4.28 -15.08 -14.36
CA GLU A 287 -5.40 -15.11 -13.40
C GLU A 287 -5.01 -15.52 -11.97
N GLY A 288 -3.71 -15.69 -11.71
CA GLY A 288 -3.20 -16.14 -10.41
C GLY A 288 -3.36 -15.10 -9.29
N PRO A 289 -3.34 -15.53 -8.01
CA PRO A 289 -3.39 -14.62 -6.88
C PRO A 289 -2.20 -13.67 -6.86
N ILE A 290 -2.47 -12.38 -6.67
CA ILE A 290 -1.44 -11.33 -6.57
C ILE A 290 -0.69 -11.49 -5.24
N THR A 291 0.64 -11.41 -5.28
CA THR A 291 1.44 -11.47 -4.05
C THR A 291 1.20 -10.23 -3.19
N VAL A 292 1.26 -10.38 -1.86
CA VAL A 292 1.09 -9.26 -0.92
C VAL A 292 2.12 -8.15 -1.18
N PHE A 293 3.34 -8.54 -1.56
CA PHE A 293 4.41 -7.61 -1.96
C PHE A 293 3.97 -6.77 -3.16
N ASP A 294 3.58 -7.40 -4.27
CA ASP A 294 3.21 -6.68 -5.50
C ASP A 294 1.98 -5.80 -5.31
N ASN A 295 1.11 -6.10 -4.33
CA ASN A 295 -0.07 -5.29 -4.01
C ASN A 295 0.23 -4.05 -3.12
N LEU A 296 1.17 -4.14 -2.18
CA LEU A 296 1.43 -3.05 -1.22
C LEU A 296 2.59 -2.14 -1.63
N VAL A 297 3.61 -2.70 -2.28
CA VAL A 297 4.88 -2.01 -2.52
C VAL A 297 4.72 -0.75 -3.35
N PRO A 298 3.94 -0.69 -4.44
CA PRO A 298 3.76 0.57 -5.18
C PRO A 298 3.25 1.71 -4.31
N SER A 299 2.31 1.45 -3.39
CA SER A 299 1.79 2.49 -2.49
C SER A 299 2.81 2.88 -1.41
N LEU A 300 3.52 1.91 -0.83
CA LEU A 300 4.57 2.18 0.16
C LEU A 300 5.75 2.96 -0.45
N THR A 301 6.16 2.59 -1.66
CA THR A 301 7.21 3.27 -2.41
C THR A 301 6.83 4.73 -2.66
N VAL A 302 5.60 5.01 -3.07
CA VAL A 302 5.11 6.38 -3.29
C VAL A 302 5.21 7.21 -2.01
N ILE A 303 4.73 6.68 -0.89
CA ILE A 303 4.78 7.39 0.40
C ILE A 303 6.23 7.67 0.79
N TRP A 304 7.11 6.68 0.70
CA TRP A 304 8.52 6.82 1.05
C TRP A 304 9.27 7.81 0.15
N VAL A 305 9.12 7.71 -1.18
CA VAL A 305 9.78 8.61 -2.14
C VAL A 305 9.36 10.05 -1.89
N VAL A 306 8.06 10.31 -1.79
CA VAL A 306 7.56 11.67 -1.57
C VAL A 306 8.00 12.21 -0.21
N TRP A 307 7.93 11.41 0.86
CA TRP A 307 8.35 11.83 2.19
C TRP A 307 9.85 12.15 2.24
N SER A 308 10.70 11.26 1.72
CA SER A 308 12.15 11.48 1.69
C SER A 308 12.56 12.71 0.87
N SER A 309 11.93 12.92 -0.30
CA SER A 309 12.18 14.11 -1.12
C SER A 309 11.65 15.39 -0.47
N HIS A 310 10.46 15.35 0.15
CA HIS A 310 9.91 16.50 0.86
C HIS A 310 10.83 16.93 2.01
N TYR A 311 11.33 15.98 2.81
CA TYR A 311 12.22 16.26 3.93
C TYR A 311 13.51 16.98 3.48
N VAL A 312 14.14 16.52 2.40
CA VAL A 312 15.36 17.15 1.88
C VAL A 312 15.08 18.54 1.31
N LEU A 313 13.99 18.72 0.56
CA LEU A 313 13.63 20.02 -0.02
C LEU A 313 13.27 21.06 1.05
N GLU A 314 12.53 20.65 2.08
CA GLU A 314 12.13 21.50 3.20
C GLU A 314 13.37 22.02 3.96
N ARG A 315 14.38 21.16 4.16
CA ARG A 315 15.63 21.54 4.83
C ARG A 315 16.59 22.32 3.94
N GLY A 316 16.59 22.08 2.63
CA GLY A 316 17.44 22.78 1.65
C GLY A 316 16.85 24.08 1.09
N GLY A 317 15.70 24.55 1.59
CA GLY A 317 15.06 25.79 1.13
C GLY A 317 14.69 25.81 -0.36
N SER A 318 14.63 24.65 -1.00
CA SER A 318 14.42 24.51 -2.45
C SER A 318 12.93 24.51 -2.81
N SER A 319 12.62 24.90 -4.05
CA SER A 319 11.23 24.94 -4.53
C SER A 319 10.60 23.55 -4.61
N PHE A 320 9.43 23.38 -3.97
CA PHE A 320 8.62 22.16 -4.04
C PHE A 320 7.98 21.91 -5.41
N PHE A 321 8.01 22.89 -6.32
CA PHE A 321 7.37 22.79 -7.63
C PHE A 321 7.89 21.60 -8.45
N GLY A 322 9.22 21.36 -8.45
CA GLY A 322 9.83 20.25 -9.19
C GLY A 322 9.35 18.88 -8.70
N LEU A 323 9.24 18.70 -7.38
CA LEU A 323 8.68 17.48 -6.77
C LEU A 323 7.19 17.32 -7.13
N GLY A 324 6.44 18.41 -7.13
CA GLY A 324 5.03 18.42 -7.54
C GLY A 324 4.83 17.97 -8.99
N VAL A 325 5.57 18.54 -9.94
CA VAL A 325 5.46 18.21 -11.37
C VAL A 325 5.91 16.78 -11.64
N THR A 326 7.06 16.37 -11.12
CA THR A 326 7.57 15.00 -11.33
C THR A 326 6.65 13.94 -10.72
N GLY A 327 6.13 14.19 -9.51
CA GLY A 327 5.19 13.28 -8.85
C GLY A 327 3.84 13.19 -9.56
N THR A 328 3.33 14.30 -10.11
CA THR A 328 2.08 14.28 -10.91
C THR A 328 2.25 13.57 -12.25
N LEU A 329 3.39 13.73 -12.93
CA LEU A 329 3.73 12.93 -14.11
C LEU A 329 3.83 11.43 -13.78
N ALA A 330 4.43 11.08 -12.64
CA ALA A 330 4.48 9.70 -12.16
C ALA A 330 3.08 9.13 -11.83
N ALA A 331 2.16 9.96 -11.33
CA ALA A 331 0.76 9.57 -11.13
C ALA A 331 0.08 9.24 -12.48
N LEU A 332 0.28 10.08 -13.50
CA LEU A 332 -0.22 9.85 -14.86
C LEU A 332 0.35 8.57 -15.46
N LEU A 333 1.64 8.30 -15.23
CA LEU A 333 2.27 7.04 -15.63
C LEU A 333 1.58 5.84 -14.96
N CYS A 334 1.25 5.90 -13.67
CA CYS A 334 0.52 4.84 -12.99
C CYS A 334 -0.86 4.59 -13.63
N TYR A 335 -1.62 5.65 -13.94
CA TYR A 335 -2.90 5.52 -14.63
C TYR A 335 -2.77 4.95 -16.04
N PHE A 336 -1.72 5.33 -16.77
CA PHE A 336 -1.39 4.78 -18.08
C PHE A 336 -1.08 3.27 -18.00
N LEU A 337 -0.28 2.85 -17.01
CA LEU A 337 0.04 1.43 -16.79
C LEU A 337 -1.22 0.61 -16.46
N ILE A 338 -2.18 1.16 -15.72
CA ILE A 338 -3.48 0.50 -15.48
C ILE A 338 -4.25 0.35 -16.79
N HIS A 339 -4.27 1.40 -17.63
CA HIS A 339 -4.93 1.34 -18.92
C HIS A 339 -4.31 0.24 -19.81
N MET A 340 -2.98 0.12 -19.82
CA MET A 340 -2.29 -0.98 -20.53
C MET A 340 -2.67 -2.36 -19.99
N LEU A 341 -2.77 -2.54 -18.66
CA LEU A 341 -3.22 -3.80 -18.06
C LEU A 341 -4.67 -4.12 -18.45
N ALA A 342 -5.55 -3.12 -18.48
CA ALA A 342 -6.94 -3.28 -18.84
C ALA A 342 -7.13 -3.69 -20.31
N GLN A 343 -6.25 -3.25 -21.22
CA GLN A 343 -6.30 -3.66 -22.63
C GLN A 343 -6.12 -5.17 -22.84
N ARG A 344 -5.55 -5.90 -21.87
CA ARG A 344 -5.40 -7.36 -21.93
C ARG A 344 -6.70 -8.14 -21.73
N ARG A 345 -7.80 -7.47 -21.33
CA ARG A 345 -9.12 -8.07 -21.08
C ARG A 345 -9.11 -9.28 -20.12
N ILE A 346 -8.15 -9.32 -19.20
CA ILE A 346 -8.10 -10.34 -18.15
C ILE A 346 -9.20 -10.02 -17.12
N LYS A 347 -9.89 -11.07 -16.64
CA LYS A 347 -11.00 -10.93 -15.69
C LYS A 347 -10.57 -10.13 -14.46
N TYR A 348 -11.37 -9.12 -14.11
CA TYR A 348 -11.15 -8.20 -12.97
C TYR A 348 -9.90 -7.30 -13.04
N THR A 349 -9.11 -7.32 -14.12
CA THR A 349 -7.88 -6.51 -14.29
C THR A 349 -6.95 -6.58 -13.06
N PRO A 350 -6.20 -7.70 -12.88
CA PRO A 350 -5.33 -7.87 -11.72
C PRO A 350 -4.31 -6.72 -11.62
N GLY A 351 -4.15 -6.17 -10.42
CA GLY A 351 -3.25 -5.03 -10.16
C GLY A 351 -3.83 -3.65 -10.45
N GLY A 352 -5.03 -3.56 -11.05
CA GLY A 352 -5.70 -2.28 -11.29
C GLY A 352 -5.91 -1.48 -10.00
N THR A 353 -6.28 -2.16 -8.91
CA THR A 353 -6.45 -1.56 -7.58
C THR A 353 -5.14 -0.98 -7.05
N THR A 354 -4.07 -1.76 -7.12
CA THR A 354 -2.76 -1.42 -6.59
C THR A 354 -2.18 -0.18 -7.25
N LEU A 355 -2.16 -0.16 -8.59
CA LEU A 355 -1.62 0.97 -9.33
C LEU A 355 -2.55 2.18 -9.25
N SER A 356 -3.88 1.99 -9.16
CA SER A 356 -4.81 3.11 -8.95
C SER A 356 -4.58 3.78 -7.60
N MET A 357 -4.30 2.99 -6.56
CA MET A 357 -3.98 3.50 -5.22
C MET A 357 -2.66 4.27 -5.23
N ALA A 358 -1.60 3.70 -5.82
CA ALA A 358 -0.31 4.38 -5.93
C ALA A 358 -0.41 5.69 -6.73
N GLY A 359 -1.10 5.68 -7.88
CA GLY A 359 -1.34 6.87 -8.69
C GLY A 359 -2.18 7.93 -7.96
N SER A 360 -3.21 7.50 -7.21
CA SER A 360 -4.04 8.42 -6.42
C SER A 360 -3.26 9.04 -5.26
N LEU A 361 -2.41 8.27 -4.58
CA LEU A 361 -1.54 8.77 -3.52
C LEU A 361 -0.53 9.79 -4.05
N LEU A 362 0.13 9.50 -5.18
CA LEU A 362 1.03 10.48 -5.84
C LEU A 362 0.29 11.76 -6.20
N LEU A 363 -0.91 11.64 -6.77
CA LEU A 363 -1.71 12.80 -7.14
C LEU A 363 -2.05 13.66 -5.91
N VAL A 364 -2.51 13.01 -4.82
CA VAL A 364 -2.89 13.71 -3.58
C VAL A 364 -1.70 14.41 -2.93
N LEU A 365 -0.53 13.78 -2.90
CA LEU A 365 0.66 14.33 -2.25
C LEU A 365 1.38 15.38 -3.11
N CYS A 366 1.42 15.21 -4.44
CA CYS A 366 2.27 16.04 -5.31
C CYS A 366 1.50 17.14 -6.04
N LEU A 367 0.22 16.97 -6.37
CA LEU A 367 -0.53 17.99 -7.12
C LEU A 367 -0.70 19.32 -6.35
N PRO A 368 -0.95 19.32 -5.02
CA PRO A 368 -0.99 20.57 -4.26
C PRO A 368 0.37 21.31 -4.28
N LEU A 369 1.48 20.57 -4.28
CA LEU A 369 2.83 21.13 -4.37
C LEU A 369 3.10 21.73 -5.76
N ALA A 370 2.57 21.12 -6.82
CA ALA A 370 2.72 21.62 -8.20
C ALA A 370 1.89 22.88 -8.46
N THR A 371 0.66 22.91 -7.94
CA THR A 371 -0.30 23.99 -8.21
C THR A 371 -0.23 25.14 -7.22
N GLY A 372 0.35 24.91 -6.03
CA GLY A 372 0.36 25.88 -4.92
C GLY A 372 -1.04 26.22 -4.38
N ASN A 373 -2.07 25.45 -4.77
CA ASN A 373 -3.46 25.70 -4.41
C ASN A 373 -4.20 24.37 -4.18
N LEU A 374 -4.60 24.14 -2.94
CA LEU A 374 -5.29 22.91 -2.54
C LEU A 374 -6.69 22.79 -3.14
N VAL A 375 -7.35 23.91 -3.46
CA VAL A 375 -8.70 23.92 -4.06
C VAL A 375 -8.68 23.45 -5.51
N THR A 376 -7.69 23.88 -6.30
CA THR A 376 -7.53 23.42 -7.69
C THR A 376 -7.14 21.94 -7.70
N ALA A 377 -6.26 21.51 -6.80
CA ALA A 377 -5.92 20.11 -6.63
C ALA A 377 -7.15 19.25 -6.26
N ALA A 378 -8.00 19.72 -5.33
CA ALA A 378 -9.25 19.04 -4.96
C ALA A 378 -10.22 18.85 -6.14
N ALA A 379 -10.34 19.86 -7.01
CA ALA A 379 -11.16 19.74 -8.22
C ALA A 379 -10.64 18.65 -9.17
N VAL A 380 -9.33 18.55 -9.35
CA VAL A 380 -8.70 17.48 -10.15
C VAL A 380 -8.90 16.12 -9.49
N PHE A 381 -8.76 16.02 -8.16
CA PHE A 381 -9.02 14.77 -7.44
C PHE A 381 -10.45 14.26 -7.69
N SER A 382 -11.45 15.15 -7.62
CA SER A 382 -12.83 14.79 -7.89
C SER A 382 -13.05 14.34 -9.34
N GLY A 383 -12.43 15.04 -10.31
CA GLY A 383 -12.47 14.63 -11.72
C GLY A 383 -11.87 13.24 -11.95
N VAL A 384 -10.71 12.97 -11.37
CA VAL A 384 -10.05 11.65 -11.44
C VAL A 384 -10.85 10.59 -10.69
N ALA A 385 -11.48 10.91 -9.56
CA ALA A 385 -12.37 10.01 -8.84
C ALA A 385 -13.54 9.57 -9.72
N VAL A 386 -14.25 10.51 -10.36
CA VAL A 386 -15.34 10.19 -11.30
C VAL A 386 -14.84 9.36 -12.48
N TRP A 387 -13.66 9.66 -13.02
CA TRP A 387 -13.05 8.86 -14.09
C TRP A 387 -12.76 7.42 -13.64
N LEU A 388 -12.15 7.22 -12.47
CA LEU A 388 -11.90 5.90 -11.89
C LEU A 388 -13.21 5.15 -11.61
N ALA A 389 -14.27 5.84 -11.18
CA ALA A 389 -15.59 5.23 -10.98
C ALA A 389 -16.15 4.65 -12.29
N ARG A 390 -16.06 5.41 -13.39
CA ARG A 390 -16.47 4.94 -14.72
C ARG A 390 -15.58 3.80 -15.22
N MET A 391 -14.28 3.89 -15.02
CA MET A 391 -13.33 2.85 -15.43
C MET A 391 -13.50 1.57 -14.60
N SER A 392 -13.90 1.66 -13.32
CA SER A 392 -14.13 0.49 -12.46
C SER A 392 -15.18 -0.45 -13.05
N VAL A 393 -16.24 0.10 -13.66
CA VAL A 393 -17.29 -0.67 -14.34
C VAL A 393 -16.74 -1.29 -15.62
N ARG A 394 -16.02 -0.51 -16.45
CA ARG A 394 -15.43 -1.02 -17.69
C ARG A 394 -14.41 -2.15 -17.44
N TRP A 395 -13.59 -2.00 -16.42
CA TRP A 395 -12.55 -2.95 -16.04
C TRP A 395 -13.05 -4.10 -15.16
N HIS A 396 -14.34 -4.07 -14.79
CA HIS A 396 -14.96 -5.02 -13.88
C HIS A 396 -14.17 -5.18 -12.58
N ASN A 397 -13.60 -4.10 -12.05
CA ASN A 397 -12.74 -4.13 -10.87
C ASN A 397 -13.34 -3.29 -9.73
N SER A 398 -13.87 -3.99 -8.71
CA SER A 398 -14.49 -3.38 -7.54
C SER A 398 -13.49 -2.59 -6.68
N GLY A 399 -12.22 -2.99 -6.60
CA GLY A 399 -11.26 -2.25 -5.79
C GLY A 399 -10.85 -0.90 -6.40
N VAL A 400 -10.92 -0.74 -7.73
CA VAL A 400 -10.71 0.57 -8.37
C VAL A 400 -11.84 1.55 -7.98
N ARG A 401 -13.06 1.04 -7.80
CA ARG A 401 -14.19 1.84 -7.26
C ARG A 401 -13.92 2.30 -5.83
N TRP A 402 -13.33 1.45 -5.00
CA TRP A 402 -12.98 1.83 -3.63
C TRP A 402 -11.93 2.96 -3.61
N VAL A 403 -10.90 2.86 -4.45
CA VAL A 403 -9.91 3.95 -4.60
C VAL A 403 -10.56 5.24 -5.08
N SER A 404 -11.52 5.15 -6.02
CA SER A 404 -12.32 6.29 -6.45
C SER A 404 -13.10 6.95 -5.30
N TYR A 405 -13.69 6.17 -4.40
CA TYR A 405 -14.40 6.69 -3.23
C TYR A 405 -13.47 7.42 -2.27
N LEU A 406 -12.32 6.80 -1.96
CA LEU A 406 -11.30 7.45 -1.14
C LEU A 406 -10.83 8.77 -1.75
N LEU A 407 -10.57 8.80 -3.07
CA LEU A 407 -10.10 10.01 -3.74
C LEU A 407 -11.15 11.14 -3.70
N GLN A 408 -12.45 10.83 -3.84
CA GLN A 408 -13.51 11.83 -3.66
C GLN A 408 -13.65 12.28 -2.20
N ILE A 409 -13.48 11.39 -1.22
CA ILE A 409 -13.49 11.80 0.19
C ILE A 409 -12.31 12.76 0.44
N THR A 410 -11.13 12.42 -0.06
CA THR A 410 -9.94 13.26 0.04
C THR A 410 -10.17 14.63 -0.61
N SER A 411 -10.85 14.73 -1.77
CA SER A 411 -11.17 16.04 -2.35
C SER A 411 -12.03 16.90 -1.43
N GLY A 412 -13.02 16.31 -0.75
CA GLY A 412 -13.85 17.01 0.23
C GLY A 412 -13.04 17.46 1.44
N VAL A 413 -12.18 16.59 1.99
CA VAL A 413 -11.29 16.92 3.12
C VAL A 413 -10.29 18.02 2.74
N SER A 414 -9.73 17.98 1.53
CA SER A 414 -8.83 19.03 1.03
C SER A 414 -9.52 20.40 0.98
N LEU A 415 -10.80 20.46 0.60
CA LEU A 415 -11.58 21.70 0.64
C LEU A 415 -11.82 22.19 2.07
N VAL A 416 -12.15 21.28 3.00
CA VAL A 416 -12.28 21.62 4.43
C VAL A 416 -10.98 22.25 4.93
N VAL A 417 -9.84 21.61 4.72
CA VAL A 417 -8.54 22.13 5.16
C VAL A 417 -8.22 23.48 4.50
N ALA A 418 -8.49 23.63 3.21
CA ALA A 418 -8.19 24.87 2.48
C ALA A 418 -9.06 26.07 2.88
N LEU A 419 -10.36 25.84 3.13
CA LEU A 419 -11.36 26.90 3.24
C LEU A 419 -11.93 27.06 4.65
N ASN A 420 -11.43 26.31 5.64
CA ASN A 420 -11.92 26.43 7.01
C ASN A 420 -11.69 27.84 7.58
N GLN A 421 -10.46 28.36 7.43
CA GLN A 421 -10.05 29.66 7.97
C GLN A 421 -10.26 30.81 6.98
N HIS A 422 -10.16 30.56 5.68
CA HIS A 422 -10.28 31.56 4.61
C HIS A 422 -11.42 31.19 3.66
N PRO A 423 -12.65 31.69 3.89
CA PRO A 423 -13.84 31.29 3.12
C PRO A 423 -13.79 31.67 1.63
N ASP A 424 -13.10 32.76 1.30
CA ASP A 424 -12.83 33.27 -0.05
C ASP A 424 -11.67 32.55 -0.75
N GLY A 425 -10.80 31.89 0.02
CA GLY A 425 -9.56 31.29 -0.47
C GLY A 425 -8.62 32.35 -1.05
N LYS A 426 -7.68 31.93 -1.91
CA LYS A 426 -6.73 32.87 -2.54
C LYS A 426 -7.35 33.73 -3.63
N ASN A 427 -8.36 33.20 -4.32
CA ASN A 427 -9.08 33.87 -5.39
C ASN A 427 -10.51 33.32 -5.43
N LEU A 428 -11.50 34.20 -5.26
CA LEU A 428 -12.91 33.82 -5.16
C LEU A 428 -13.38 33.01 -6.38
N LEU A 429 -13.01 33.40 -7.60
CA LEU A 429 -13.46 32.70 -8.81
C LEU A 429 -12.91 31.28 -8.85
N VAL A 430 -11.64 31.10 -8.48
CA VAL A 430 -11.01 29.78 -8.40
C VAL A 430 -11.64 28.95 -7.28
N THR A 431 -11.96 29.56 -6.14
CA THR A 431 -12.64 28.91 -5.03
C THR A 431 -14.04 28.44 -5.42
N LEU A 432 -14.84 29.29 -6.05
CA LEU A 432 -16.19 28.96 -6.51
C LEU A 432 -16.20 27.89 -7.61
N ALA A 433 -15.29 28.01 -8.59
CA ALA A 433 -15.16 27.02 -9.64
C ALA A 433 -14.70 25.67 -9.09
N GLY A 434 -13.68 25.65 -8.22
CA GLY A 434 -13.14 24.42 -7.64
C GLY A 434 -14.13 23.71 -6.73
N THR A 435 -14.75 24.43 -5.79
CA THR A 435 -15.78 23.87 -4.89
C THR A 435 -17.01 23.39 -5.67
N GLY A 436 -17.45 24.15 -6.68
CA GLY A 436 -18.56 23.75 -7.55
C GLY A 436 -18.26 22.51 -8.38
N LEU A 437 -17.06 22.40 -8.95
CA LEU A 437 -16.63 21.19 -9.67
C LEU A 437 -16.58 19.97 -8.76
N VAL A 438 -16.09 20.10 -7.52
CA VAL A 438 -16.09 18.99 -6.55
C VAL A 438 -17.51 18.62 -6.12
N ALA A 439 -18.40 19.60 -5.92
CA ALA A 439 -19.79 19.37 -5.55
C ALA A 439 -20.55 18.62 -6.65
N ILE A 440 -20.49 19.13 -7.88
CA ILE A 440 -21.09 18.49 -9.05
C ILE A 440 -20.47 17.11 -9.28
N GLY A 441 -19.15 17.00 -9.17
CA GLY A 441 -18.41 15.74 -9.28
C GLY A 441 -18.89 14.70 -8.26
N GLY A 442 -19.01 15.08 -6.98
CA GLY A 442 -19.49 14.19 -5.91
C GLY A 442 -20.95 13.76 -6.09
N LEU A 443 -21.85 14.67 -6.46
CA LEU A 443 -23.26 14.36 -6.73
C LEU A 443 -23.41 13.43 -7.95
N TYR A 444 -22.67 13.71 -9.01
CA TYR A 444 -22.63 12.86 -10.20
C TYR A 444 -22.05 11.48 -9.86
N HIS A 445 -20.96 11.43 -9.09
CA HIS A 445 -20.31 10.19 -8.67
C HIS A 445 -21.24 9.32 -7.82
N TYR A 446 -21.97 9.90 -6.87
CA TYR A 446 -22.99 9.19 -6.09
C TYR A 446 -24.10 8.65 -7.00
N SER A 447 -24.66 9.49 -7.87
CA SER A 447 -25.73 9.10 -8.79
C SER A 447 -25.30 7.98 -9.74
N TRP A 448 -24.06 8.07 -10.24
CA TRP A 448 -23.44 7.04 -11.08
C TRP A 448 -23.27 5.72 -10.33
N SER A 449 -22.78 5.78 -9.08
CA SER A 449 -22.58 4.61 -8.22
C SER A 449 -23.87 3.85 -7.97
N ARG A 450 -24.99 4.56 -7.77
CA ARG A 450 -26.31 3.93 -7.60
C ARG A 450 -26.87 3.33 -8.87
N LYS A 451 -26.58 3.91 -10.04
CA LYS A 451 -26.98 3.35 -11.33
C LYS A 451 -26.22 2.06 -11.68
N PHE A 452 -24.95 1.97 -11.27
CA PHE A 452 -24.08 0.83 -11.56
C PHE A 452 -23.52 0.27 -10.26
N PRO A 453 -24.17 -0.70 -9.59
CA PRO A 453 -23.67 -1.26 -8.33
C PRO A 453 -22.34 -2.01 -8.52
N PRO A 454 -21.48 -2.08 -7.49
CA PRO A 454 -20.21 -2.80 -7.58
C PRO A 454 -20.44 -4.31 -7.68
N LEU A 455 -19.47 -5.00 -8.30
CA LEU A 455 -19.40 -6.46 -8.21
C LEU A 455 -19.11 -6.85 -6.75
N ARG A 456 -19.85 -7.83 -6.23
CA ARG A 456 -19.68 -8.39 -4.87
C ARG A 456 -18.45 -9.31 -4.77
N ILE A 457 -17.33 -8.86 -5.33
CA ILE A 457 -16.11 -9.64 -5.50
C ILE A 457 -14.96 -8.81 -4.93
N GLY A 458 -14.02 -9.48 -4.24
CA GLY A 458 -12.90 -8.82 -3.57
C GLY A 458 -13.15 -8.55 -2.08
N ARG A 459 -12.09 -8.14 -1.34
CA ARG A 459 -12.15 -8.00 0.12
C ARG A 459 -13.08 -6.88 0.59
N VAL A 460 -13.08 -5.74 -0.09
CA VAL A 460 -13.85 -4.57 0.35
C VAL A 460 -15.34 -4.74 0.09
N PHE A 461 -15.78 -4.74 -1.17
CA PHE A 461 -17.20 -4.86 -1.49
C PHE A 461 -17.77 -6.29 -1.33
N GLY A 462 -16.92 -7.31 -1.18
CA GLY A 462 -17.36 -8.67 -0.89
C GLY A 462 -17.49 -8.99 0.61
N ARG A 463 -16.71 -8.34 1.50
CA ARG A 463 -16.75 -8.61 2.95
C ARG A 463 -17.12 -7.40 3.81
N LEU A 464 -16.57 -6.22 3.50
CA LEU A 464 -16.71 -5.02 4.33
C LEU A 464 -17.95 -4.18 3.97
N ASP A 465 -18.25 -4.04 2.68
CA ASP A 465 -19.40 -3.25 2.22
C ASP A 465 -20.19 -3.95 1.10
N PRO A 466 -20.95 -5.02 1.43
CA PRO A 466 -21.71 -5.80 0.45
C PRO A 466 -22.89 -5.05 -0.18
N THR A 467 -23.30 -3.93 0.43
CA THR A 467 -24.47 -3.15 0.01
C THR A 467 -24.10 -1.78 -0.57
N ASP A 468 -22.81 -1.51 -0.79
CA ASP A 468 -22.32 -0.24 -1.32
C ASP A 468 -22.81 0.98 -0.50
N ARG A 469 -22.82 0.85 0.83
CA ARG A 469 -23.20 1.94 1.75
C ARG A 469 -22.15 3.04 1.78
N SER A 470 -20.89 2.71 1.47
CA SER A 470 -19.79 3.68 1.39
C SER A 470 -19.98 4.77 0.34
N ALA A 471 -20.84 4.57 -0.66
CA ALA A 471 -21.23 5.63 -1.59
C ALA A 471 -21.92 6.83 -0.89
N ALA A 472 -22.51 6.64 0.31
CA ALA A 472 -23.01 7.76 1.11
C ALA A 472 -21.90 8.74 1.53
N LEU A 473 -20.66 8.27 1.72
CA LEU A 473 -19.52 9.14 2.02
C LEU A 473 -19.11 10.00 0.82
N VAL A 474 -19.27 9.47 -0.40
CA VAL A 474 -19.07 10.21 -1.65
C VAL A 474 -20.10 11.35 -1.76
N LEU A 475 -21.36 11.07 -1.41
CA LEU A 475 -22.41 12.09 -1.34
C LEU A 475 -22.10 13.16 -0.30
N LEU A 476 -21.69 12.77 0.91
CA LEU A 476 -21.29 13.71 1.97
C LEU A 476 -20.13 14.62 1.53
N SER A 477 -19.15 14.08 0.79
CA SER A 477 -18.07 14.89 0.20
C SER A 477 -18.59 15.90 -0.85
N GLY A 478 -19.55 15.49 -1.69
CA GLY A 478 -20.18 16.42 -2.64
C GLY A 478 -20.99 17.53 -1.95
N LEU A 479 -21.74 17.17 -0.91
CA LEU A 479 -22.53 18.13 -0.12
C LEU A 479 -21.65 19.09 0.67
N SER A 480 -20.54 18.61 1.26
CA SER A 480 -19.59 19.47 1.95
C SER A 480 -18.95 20.48 1.00
N ALA A 481 -18.56 20.04 -0.20
CA ALA A 481 -18.06 20.94 -1.24
C ALA A 481 -19.10 22.01 -1.65
N GLY A 482 -20.37 21.62 -1.81
CA GLY A 482 -21.47 22.55 -2.08
C GLY A 482 -21.68 23.56 -0.94
N PHE A 483 -21.55 23.11 0.32
CA PHE A 483 -21.58 24.00 1.47
C PHE A 483 -20.45 25.03 1.43
N PHE A 484 -19.21 24.63 1.13
CA PHE A 484 -18.09 25.58 1.01
C PHE A 484 -18.28 26.57 -0.14
N GLN A 485 -18.87 26.12 -1.26
CA GLN A 485 -19.23 27.02 -2.36
C GLN A 485 -20.24 28.09 -1.92
N ALA A 486 -21.34 27.67 -1.27
CA ALA A 486 -22.36 28.59 -0.77
C ALA A 486 -21.80 29.52 0.32
N ARG A 487 -20.94 28.99 1.21
CA ARG A 487 -20.22 29.78 2.23
C ARG A 487 -19.35 30.86 1.60
N GLY A 488 -18.63 30.55 0.52
CA GLY A 488 -17.82 31.53 -0.21
C GLY A 488 -18.66 32.65 -0.84
N LEU A 489 -19.81 32.30 -1.43
CA LEU A 489 -20.76 33.29 -1.97
C LEU A 489 -21.35 34.20 -0.88
N LEU A 490 -21.72 33.62 0.26
CA LEU A 490 -22.22 34.39 1.40
C LEU A 490 -21.17 35.37 1.93
N TYR A 491 -19.93 34.91 2.08
CA TYR A 491 -18.84 35.75 2.56
C TYR A 491 -18.62 36.94 1.62
N TRP A 492 -18.57 36.67 0.31
CA TRP A 492 -18.45 37.73 -0.69
C TRP A 492 -19.62 38.73 -0.65
N GLY A 493 -20.86 38.24 -0.53
CA GLY A 493 -22.04 39.09 -0.47
C GLY A 493 -22.10 39.96 0.78
N LEU A 494 -21.75 39.41 1.95
CA LEU A 494 -21.71 40.15 3.21
C LEU A 494 -20.62 41.21 3.22
N HIS A 495 -19.48 40.96 2.55
CA HIS A 495 -18.40 41.94 2.45
C HIS A 495 -18.78 43.18 1.59
N GLN A 496 -19.86 43.12 0.81
CA GLN A 496 -20.39 44.29 0.10
C GLN A 496 -21.19 45.23 1.03
N ILE A 497 -21.56 44.76 2.23
CA ILE A 497 -22.35 45.51 3.20
C ILE A 497 -21.41 46.10 4.26
N HIS A 498 -21.51 47.40 4.51
CA HIS A 498 -20.68 48.07 5.52
C HIS A 498 -21.03 47.59 6.94
N GLY A 499 -20.02 47.29 7.76
CA GLY A 499 -20.15 46.92 9.18
C GLY A 499 -19.46 45.61 9.56
N ASN A 500 -19.34 45.34 10.87
CA ASN A 500 -18.81 44.07 11.36
C ASN A 500 -19.88 42.97 11.24
N GLN A 501 -19.83 42.20 10.15
CA GLN A 501 -20.82 41.17 9.81
C GLN A 501 -20.45 39.76 10.27
N PHE A 502 -19.49 39.62 11.20
CA PHE A 502 -19.00 38.31 11.65
C PHE A 502 -20.12 37.44 12.26
N GLU A 503 -20.91 37.98 13.19
CA GLU A 503 -22.01 37.25 13.83
C GLU A 503 -23.10 36.85 12.83
N THR A 504 -23.42 37.73 11.88
CA THR A 504 -24.34 37.47 10.78
C THR A 504 -23.83 36.31 9.91
N PHE A 505 -22.54 36.29 9.57
CA PHE A 505 -21.93 35.24 8.76
C PHE A 505 -21.99 33.87 9.45
N VAL A 506 -21.70 33.79 10.75
CA VAL A 506 -21.76 32.55 11.52
C VAL A 506 -23.18 31.97 11.51
N CYS A 507 -24.19 32.80 11.80
CA CYS A 507 -25.59 32.35 11.81
C CYS A 507 -26.10 31.96 10.42
N LEU A 508 -25.70 32.70 9.37
CA LEU A 508 -26.13 32.41 8.00
C LEU A 508 -25.59 31.08 7.48
N GLN A 509 -24.43 30.63 7.97
CA GLN A 509 -23.94 29.27 7.70
C GLN A 509 -24.86 28.19 8.28
N SER A 510 -25.40 28.40 9.48
CA SER A 510 -26.34 27.46 10.10
C SER A 510 -27.66 27.41 9.34
N VAL A 511 -28.16 28.57 8.89
CA VAL A 511 -29.32 28.66 7.99
C VAL A 511 -29.08 27.89 6.68
N LEU A 512 -27.89 28.01 6.08
CA LEU A 512 -27.53 27.22 4.89
C LEU A 512 -27.59 25.71 5.14
N ILE A 513 -26.96 25.24 6.23
CA ILE A 513 -26.96 23.81 6.58
C ILE A 513 -28.40 23.32 6.78
N ASN A 514 -29.20 24.08 7.52
CA ASN A 514 -30.61 23.79 7.77
C ASN A 514 -31.43 23.72 6.46
N SER A 515 -31.25 24.69 5.56
CA SER A 515 -31.92 24.67 4.26
C SER A 515 -31.54 23.44 3.40
N ALA A 516 -30.26 23.04 3.43
CA ALA A 516 -29.78 21.86 2.72
C ALA A 516 -30.37 20.57 3.27
N ILE A 517 -30.52 20.45 4.60
CA ILE A 517 -31.20 19.32 5.25
C ILE A 517 -32.66 19.22 4.79
N ALA A 518 -33.40 20.34 4.81
CA ALA A 518 -34.80 20.34 4.37
C ALA A 518 -34.93 19.85 2.92
N VAL A 519 -34.07 20.33 2.03
CA VAL A 519 -34.03 19.89 0.62
C VAL A 519 -33.68 18.40 0.52
N LEU A 520 -32.67 17.93 1.25
CA LEU A 520 -32.28 16.50 1.26
C LEU A 520 -33.40 15.60 1.76
N MET A 521 -34.11 16.01 2.81
CA MET A 521 -35.22 15.25 3.38
C MET A 521 -36.41 15.16 2.40
N VAL A 522 -36.75 16.27 1.74
CA VAL A 522 -37.79 16.29 0.68
C VAL A 522 -37.37 15.41 -0.51
N LEU A 523 -36.10 15.47 -0.92
CA LEU A 523 -35.57 14.61 -1.99
C LEU A 523 -35.56 13.14 -1.59
N ALA A 524 -35.24 12.83 -0.33
CA ALA A 524 -35.27 11.47 0.20
C ALA A 524 -36.68 10.88 0.11
N TRP A 525 -37.69 11.65 0.51
CA TRP A 525 -39.10 11.27 0.42
C TRP A 525 -39.53 11.07 -1.03
N LYS A 526 -39.27 12.05 -1.91
CA LYS A 526 -39.65 11.98 -3.33
C LYS A 526 -39.01 10.78 -4.06
N ARG A 527 -37.79 10.39 -3.68
CA ARG A 527 -37.07 9.25 -4.27
C ARG A 527 -37.25 7.93 -3.50
N ASN A 528 -38.03 7.93 -2.42
CA ASN A 528 -38.16 6.81 -1.48
C ASN A 528 -36.81 6.16 -1.09
N SER A 529 -35.77 6.99 -0.91
CA SER A 529 -34.40 6.51 -0.66
C SER A 529 -34.06 6.55 0.84
N ARG A 530 -34.04 5.38 1.47
CA ARG A 530 -33.68 5.23 2.89
C ARG A 530 -32.26 5.75 3.19
N GLU A 531 -31.35 5.72 2.22
CA GLU A 531 -30.00 6.24 2.39
C GLU A 531 -29.94 7.76 2.46
N LEU A 532 -30.65 8.44 1.56
CA LEU A 532 -30.74 9.91 1.59
C LEU A 532 -31.37 10.39 2.88
N LYS A 533 -32.37 9.65 3.39
CA LYS A 533 -32.98 9.88 4.70
C LYS A 533 -31.94 9.77 5.81
N ASN A 534 -31.15 8.69 5.85
CA ASN A 534 -30.12 8.49 6.88
C ASN A 534 -29.03 9.57 6.82
N VAL A 535 -28.62 9.97 5.62
CA VAL A 535 -27.66 11.07 5.42
C VAL A 535 -28.25 12.40 5.91
N ALA A 536 -29.51 12.70 5.60
CA ALA A 536 -30.19 13.90 6.09
C ALA A 536 -30.21 13.94 7.63
N ILE A 537 -30.65 12.86 8.28
CA ILE A 537 -30.68 12.74 9.75
C ILE A 537 -29.28 12.95 10.35
N LEU A 538 -28.25 12.35 9.76
CA LEU A 538 -26.87 12.52 10.23
C LEU A 538 -26.43 13.99 10.15
N VAL A 539 -26.74 14.68 9.05
CA VAL A 539 -26.42 16.11 8.89
C VAL A 539 -27.24 16.96 9.87
N THR A 540 -28.48 16.59 10.18
CA THR A 540 -29.31 17.26 11.20
C THR A 540 -28.71 17.18 12.59
N LEU A 541 -28.16 16.03 12.98
CA LEU A 541 -27.46 15.91 14.26
C LEU A 541 -26.23 16.84 14.35
N LEU A 542 -25.47 16.95 13.26
CA LEU A 542 -24.33 17.88 13.18
C LEU A 542 -24.79 19.35 13.21
N ALA A 543 -25.90 19.66 12.54
CA ALA A 543 -26.49 21.00 12.55
C ALA A 543 -27.01 21.37 13.95
N ALA A 544 -27.70 20.45 14.63
CA ALA A 544 -28.15 20.63 16.00
C ALA A 544 -26.97 20.94 16.94
N PHE A 545 -25.90 20.15 16.84
CA PHE A 545 -24.68 20.40 17.61
C PHE A 545 -24.12 21.79 17.34
N LYS A 546 -23.99 22.20 16.08
CA LYS A 546 -23.51 23.54 15.73
C LYS A 546 -24.42 24.65 16.29
N VAL A 547 -25.73 24.57 16.07
CA VAL A 547 -26.68 25.62 16.50
C VAL A 547 -26.69 25.76 18.02
N PHE A 548 -26.75 24.64 18.77
CA PHE A 548 -26.88 24.69 20.22
C PHE A 548 -25.56 24.87 20.96
N MET A 549 -24.44 24.36 20.45
CA MET A 549 -23.14 24.48 21.12
C MET A 549 -22.31 25.65 20.62
N ILE A 550 -22.35 25.96 19.32
CA ILE A 550 -21.50 27.00 18.74
C ILE A 550 -22.27 28.32 18.66
N ASP A 551 -23.41 28.36 17.97
CA ASP A 551 -24.12 29.62 17.73
C ASP A 551 -24.65 30.23 19.04
N LEU A 552 -25.23 29.42 19.93
CA LEU A 552 -25.77 29.88 21.22
C LEU A 552 -24.70 30.46 22.17
N LEU A 553 -23.46 29.96 22.08
CA LEU A 553 -22.35 30.44 22.91
C LEU A 553 -21.60 31.62 22.27
N SER A 554 -21.62 31.74 20.94
CA SER A 554 -20.76 32.67 20.20
C SER A 554 -21.46 33.91 19.65
N THR A 555 -22.79 33.91 19.51
CA THR A 555 -23.54 34.98 18.84
C THR A 555 -24.63 35.57 19.73
N ARG A 556 -25.02 36.82 19.47
CA ARG A 556 -26.09 37.51 20.23
C ARG A 556 -27.06 38.20 19.28
N GLY A 557 -28.26 38.52 19.78
CA GLY A 557 -29.24 39.32 19.04
C GLY A 557 -29.99 38.57 17.94
N VAL A 558 -30.41 39.31 16.91
CA VAL A 558 -31.28 38.81 15.81
C VAL A 558 -30.68 37.61 15.03
N PRO A 559 -29.37 37.56 14.71
CA PRO A 559 -28.78 36.42 14.02
C PRO A 559 -28.96 35.08 14.76
N LEU A 560 -28.86 35.10 16.09
CA LEU A 560 -29.06 33.90 16.91
C LEU A 560 -30.50 33.38 16.81
N VAL A 561 -31.49 34.29 16.88
CA VAL A 561 -32.91 33.93 16.73
C VAL A 561 -33.16 33.29 15.37
N LEU A 562 -32.57 33.84 14.30
CA LEU A 562 -32.69 33.26 12.96
C LEU A 562 -32.07 31.86 12.85
N SER A 563 -30.90 31.63 13.47
CA SER A 563 -30.27 30.31 13.48
C SER A 563 -31.16 29.27 14.18
N VAL A 564 -31.61 29.55 15.41
CA VAL A 564 -32.46 28.63 16.19
C VAL A 564 -33.82 28.41 15.51
N PHE A 565 -34.43 29.47 14.99
CA PHE A 565 -35.70 29.38 14.26
C PHE A 565 -35.56 28.53 12.99
N SER A 566 -34.48 28.71 12.22
CA SER A 566 -34.23 27.90 11.02
C SER A 566 -34.08 26.41 11.34
N PHE A 567 -33.46 26.07 12.48
CA PHE A 567 -33.38 24.69 12.94
C PHE A 567 -34.76 24.13 13.32
N GLY A 568 -35.58 24.91 14.03
CA GLY A 568 -36.96 24.53 14.36
C GLY A 568 -37.84 24.27 13.14
N LEU A 569 -37.69 25.07 12.08
CA LEU A 569 -38.36 24.85 10.79
C LEU A 569 -37.94 23.52 10.15
N VAL A 570 -36.64 23.23 10.14
CA VAL A 570 -36.13 21.95 9.59
C VAL A 570 -36.66 20.77 10.37
N ALA A 571 -36.59 20.81 11.70
CA ALA A 571 -37.13 19.74 12.55
C ALA A 571 -38.63 19.49 12.28
N SER A 572 -39.39 20.55 12.01
CA SER A 572 -40.80 20.45 11.62
C SER A 572 -40.98 19.77 10.26
N VAL A 573 -40.16 20.14 9.26
CA VAL A 573 -40.16 19.50 7.94
C VAL A 573 -39.81 18.03 8.04
N GLU A 574 -38.77 17.68 8.81
CA GLU A 574 -38.37 16.30 9.04
C GLU A 574 -39.48 15.47 9.70
N SER A 575 -40.15 16.02 10.71
CA SER A 575 -41.27 15.36 11.40
C SER A 575 -42.41 15.04 10.43
N VAL A 576 -42.82 16.00 9.58
CA VAL A 576 -43.86 15.79 8.57
C VAL A 576 -43.45 14.74 7.55
N VAL A 577 -42.20 14.80 7.05
CA VAL A 577 -41.69 13.85 6.06
C VAL A 577 -41.61 12.44 6.64
N LEU A 578 -41.08 12.27 7.85
CA LEU A 578 -40.96 10.97 8.51
C LEU A 578 -42.33 10.36 8.81
N THR A 579 -43.30 11.16 9.26
CA THR A 579 -44.67 10.70 9.51
C THR A 579 -45.34 10.20 8.23
N ARG A 580 -45.16 10.91 7.11
CA ARG A 580 -45.68 10.46 5.80
C ARG A 580 -44.97 9.21 5.30
N TRP A 581 -43.67 9.07 5.56
CA TRP A 581 -42.91 7.89 5.18
C TRP A 581 -43.38 6.65 5.97
N GLN A 582 -43.59 6.78 7.29
CA GLN A 582 -44.08 5.69 8.13
C GLN A 582 -45.46 5.19 7.68
N LYS A 583 -46.35 6.08 7.24
CA LYS A 583 -47.65 5.70 6.67
C LYS A 583 -47.49 4.87 5.39
N LEU A 584 -46.59 5.27 4.49
CA LEU A 584 -46.31 4.51 3.26
C LEU A 584 -45.70 3.13 3.53
N ASP A 585 -44.79 3.03 4.51
CA ASP A 585 -44.23 1.73 4.92
C ASP A 585 -45.33 0.84 5.54
N ALA A 586 -46.28 1.39 6.31
CA ALA A 586 -47.39 0.65 6.91
C ALA A 586 -48.41 0.14 5.86
N GLU A 587 -48.75 0.96 4.86
CA GLU A 587 -49.67 0.58 3.77
C GLU A 587 -49.06 -0.44 2.79
N GLY A 588 -47.73 -0.53 2.71
CA GLY A 588 -47.02 -1.52 1.88
C GLY A 588 -46.96 -2.91 2.49
N VAL A 589 -46.90 -3.02 3.82
CA VAL A 589 -46.86 -4.30 4.55
C VAL A 589 -48.21 -5.03 4.49
N ASP A 590 -49.31 -4.29 4.41
CA ASP A 590 -50.68 -4.84 4.38
C ASP A 590 -51.06 -5.49 3.03
N LYS A 591 -50.21 -5.37 1.99
CA LYS A 591 -50.44 -5.94 0.65
C LYS A 591 -49.67 -7.23 0.35
N ASP A 592 -48.65 -7.55 1.15
CA ASP A 592 -47.79 -8.73 0.95
C ASP A 592 -48.17 -9.93 1.85
N VAL A 593 -49.24 -9.81 2.65
CA VAL A 593 -49.87 -10.95 3.31
C VAL A 593 -50.94 -11.49 2.35
N PRO A 594 -50.76 -12.66 1.71
CA PRO A 594 -51.88 -13.31 1.03
C PRO A 594 -52.93 -13.57 2.11
N GLY A 595 -54.12 -12.99 1.93
CA GLY A 595 -55.23 -13.26 2.83
C GLY A 595 -55.50 -14.76 2.82
N ASP A 596 -55.18 -15.43 3.93
CA ASP A 596 -55.65 -16.78 4.28
C ASP A 596 -57.18 -16.71 4.51
N GLY A 597 -57.92 -16.45 3.44
CA GLY A 597 -59.33 -16.09 3.47
C GLY A 597 -60.14 -16.68 2.33
N GLU A 598 -59.64 -17.71 1.64
CA GLU A 598 -60.43 -18.56 0.73
C GLU A 598 -59.95 -20.02 0.81
N MET A 599 -60.07 -20.64 1.99
CA MET A 599 -60.01 -22.11 2.10
C MET A 599 -61.02 -22.71 3.10
N GLU A 600 -62.15 -22.04 3.35
CA GLU A 600 -63.30 -22.62 4.05
C GLU A 600 -64.60 -22.15 3.39
N ARG A 601 -65.04 -22.87 2.35
CA ARG A 601 -66.45 -22.98 1.91
C ARG A 601 -66.61 -24.01 0.79
N GLN A 602 -66.32 -25.26 1.10
CA GLN A 602 -67.05 -26.42 0.57
C GLN A 602 -67.15 -27.46 1.69
N GLY A 603 -68.28 -27.40 2.39
CA GLY A 603 -68.74 -28.26 3.47
C GLY A 603 -70.19 -27.91 3.73
#